data_AF-A0A520DWB4-F1
#
_entry.id   AF-A0A520DWB4-F1
#
_cell.length_a   1.000
_cell.length_b   1.000
_cell.length_c   1.000
_cell.angle_alpha   90.00
_cell.angle_beta   90.00
_cell.angle_gamma   90.00
#
_symmetry.space_group_name_H-M   'P 1'
#
loop_
_entity.id
_entity.type
_entity.pdbx_description
1 polymer ?
#
loop_
_entity_poly.entity_id
_entity_poly.type
_entity_poly.pdbx_seq_one_letter_code
_entity_poly.pdbx_strand_id
1 'polypeptide(L)'
;MRKDFRMHFVLCVLIVLAAACKKNNNVAEQLAEAPVTPVTPPVSTTPPPVTIPSYEVGTGSGYLTIDGKSLDLSAVKLIKVKAGTYKGIYIKNIIATAASPVTVRNVGQVFVTEGMETENINYVNISGDGDASITFGFSFENVAFRAIKMSGKMTGVVLNKLNFKNVGDYCIAGEANNGNALKYTGSAESRTDNFKILNCSFENTGPVIFGGNLNKDSGEDTGFFKDVEVAYNVFKNSPSLGSAIIFTNVQDYNIHHN
;
A
#
# COMPACT_ATOMS: atom_id res chain seq x y z
N MET A 1 -50.27 -20.65 40.26
CA MET A 1 -50.49 -19.24 40.67
C MET A 1 -49.29 -18.74 41.48
N ARG A 2 -48.29 -18.13 40.82
CA ARG A 2 -47.14 -17.33 41.35
C ARG A 2 -46.22 -17.06 40.16
N LYS A 3 -46.45 -15.98 39.41
CA LYS A 3 -45.91 -14.60 39.54
C LYS A 3 -44.65 -14.39 38.68
N ASP A 4 -44.90 -14.09 37.41
CA ASP A 4 -44.03 -13.30 36.54
C ASP A 4 -44.00 -11.85 37.06
N PHE A 5 -42.89 -11.43 37.66
CA PHE A 5 -42.75 -10.06 38.18
C PHE A 5 -41.37 -9.44 37.94
N ARG A 6 -40.48 -10.11 37.20
CA ARG A 6 -39.09 -9.64 37.00
C ARG A 6 -38.84 -8.95 35.65
N MET A 7 -39.75 -9.03 34.69
CA MET A 7 -39.49 -8.56 33.32
C MET A 7 -40.00 -7.13 33.02
N HIS A 8 -40.59 -6.42 33.99
CA HIS A 8 -41.12 -5.06 33.78
C HIS A 8 -40.33 -3.97 34.51
N PHE A 9 -39.35 -4.33 35.34
CA PHE A 9 -38.56 -3.35 36.09
C PHE A 9 -37.30 -2.86 35.34
N VAL A 10 -36.83 -3.61 34.33
CA VAL A 10 -35.62 -3.26 33.57
C VAL A 10 -35.93 -2.33 32.38
N LEU A 11 -37.18 -2.28 31.91
CA LEU A 11 -37.57 -1.46 30.76
C LEU A 11 -37.80 0.04 31.13
N CYS A 12 -38.03 0.36 32.41
CA CYS A 12 -38.26 1.75 32.85
C CYS A 12 -36.97 2.56 33.09
N VAL A 13 -35.79 1.92 33.15
CA VAL A 13 -34.52 2.61 33.44
C VAL A 13 -33.87 3.20 32.17
N LEU A 14 -34.24 2.72 30.98
CA LEU A 14 -33.66 3.17 29.70
C LEU A 14 -34.29 4.43 29.09
N ILE A 15 -35.45 4.89 29.60
CA ILE A 15 -36.16 6.07 29.05
C ILE A 15 -35.73 7.39 29.73
N VAL A 16 -35.01 7.35 30.85
CA VAL A 16 -34.67 8.57 31.63
C VAL A 16 -33.35 9.23 31.19
N LEU A 17 -32.55 8.61 30.31
CA LEU A 17 -31.26 9.18 29.88
C LEU A 17 -31.31 10.09 28.64
N ALA A 18 -32.50 10.36 28.08
CA ALA A 18 -32.67 11.16 26.86
C ALA A 18 -33.20 12.59 27.08
N ALA A 19 -33.16 13.14 28.31
CA ALA A 19 -33.77 14.45 28.60
C ALA A 19 -32.95 15.33 29.56
N ALA A 20 -31.69 15.66 29.23
CA ALA A 20 -30.99 16.74 29.95
C ALA A 20 -29.80 17.35 29.18
N CYS A 21 -30.02 17.91 28.00
CA CYS A 21 -29.15 18.97 27.48
C CYS A 21 -29.96 20.26 27.38
N LYS A 22 -30.12 20.94 28.52
CA LYS A 22 -30.61 22.31 28.59
C LYS A 22 -29.53 23.22 27.99
N LYS A 23 -29.79 23.75 26.79
CA LYS A 23 -28.94 24.75 26.14
C LYS A 23 -29.06 26.05 26.95
N ASN A 24 -28.04 26.38 27.73
CA ASN A 24 -27.95 27.67 28.42
C ASN A 24 -27.75 28.77 27.36
N ASN A 25 -28.79 29.55 27.12
CA ASN A 25 -28.70 30.81 26.39
C ASN A 25 -28.24 31.90 27.37
N ASN A 26 -26.96 31.88 27.72
CA ASN A 26 -26.33 33.07 28.29
C ASN A 26 -25.91 33.97 27.12
N VAL A 27 -26.75 34.94 26.81
CA VAL A 27 -26.37 36.08 25.98
C VAL A 27 -25.42 36.92 26.83
N ALA A 28 -24.12 36.80 26.56
CA ALA A 28 -23.13 37.69 27.14
C ALA A 28 -23.37 39.11 26.59
N GLU A 29 -23.46 40.06 27.51
CA GLU A 29 -23.53 41.49 27.22
C GLU A 29 -22.26 41.91 26.46
N GLN A 30 -22.43 42.33 25.21
CA GLN A 30 -21.35 42.69 24.31
C GLN A 30 -20.82 44.08 24.69
N LEU A 31 -19.73 44.10 25.46
CA LEU A 31 -18.97 45.32 25.72
C LEU A 31 -18.44 45.86 24.38
N ALA A 32 -18.66 47.16 24.13
CA ALA A 32 -18.17 47.84 22.94
C ALA A 32 -16.64 47.78 22.90
N GLU A 33 -16.09 47.04 21.93
CA GLU A 33 -14.65 47.03 21.65
C GLU A 33 -14.20 48.38 21.10
N ALA A 34 -13.10 48.88 21.65
CA ALA A 34 -12.42 50.06 21.14
C ALA A 34 -11.91 49.82 19.70
N PRO A 35 -11.83 50.86 18.85
CA PRO A 35 -11.37 50.72 17.48
C PRO A 35 -9.92 50.23 17.44
N VAL A 36 -9.75 48.96 17.04
CA VAL A 36 -8.44 48.35 16.76
C VAL A 36 -7.89 48.94 15.46
N THR A 37 -6.71 49.56 15.57
CA THR A 37 -5.90 49.98 14.43
C THR A 37 -5.54 48.74 13.58
N PRO A 38 -5.60 48.84 12.23
CA PRO A 38 -5.29 47.71 11.35
C PRO A 38 -3.81 47.33 11.51
N VAL A 39 -3.55 46.20 12.17
CA VAL A 39 -2.23 45.60 12.22
C VAL A 39 -2.01 44.91 10.87
N THR A 40 -1.10 45.46 10.08
CA THR A 40 -0.68 44.85 8.81
C THR A 40 -0.17 43.43 9.11
N PRO A 41 -0.76 42.37 8.53
CA PRO A 41 -0.31 41.01 8.79
C PRO A 41 1.17 40.88 8.38
N PRO A 42 2.01 40.25 9.21
CA PRO A 42 3.41 40.04 8.87
C PRO A 42 3.48 39.28 7.54
N VAL A 43 4.27 39.81 6.61
CA VAL A 43 4.54 39.17 5.31
C VAL A 43 5.07 37.77 5.60
N SER A 44 4.28 36.75 5.30
CA SER A 44 4.67 35.35 5.42
C SER A 44 5.78 35.07 4.41
N THR A 45 7.02 35.09 4.86
CA THR A 45 8.15 34.59 4.07
C THR A 45 8.10 33.08 4.12
N THR A 46 7.27 32.48 3.27
CA THR A 46 7.28 31.03 3.07
C THR A 46 8.68 30.66 2.59
N PRO A 47 9.43 29.82 3.33
CA PRO A 47 10.76 29.41 2.90
C PRO A 47 10.67 28.73 1.53
N PRO A 48 11.66 28.95 0.64
CA PRO A 48 11.68 28.31 -0.66
C PRO A 48 11.55 26.79 -0.51
N PRO A 49 10.82 26.11 -1.41
CA PRO A 49 10.64 24.67 -1.34
C PRO A 49 11.99 23.97 -1.29
N VAL A 50 12.19 23.12 -0.28
CA VAL A 50 13.39 22.27 -0.22
C VAL A 50 13.28 21.24 -1.34
N THR A 51 14.09 21.39 -2.38
CA THR A 51 14.16 20.42 -3.47
C THR A 51 14.86 19.16 -2.98
N ILE A 52 14.09 18.10 -2.73
CA ILE A 52 14.63 16.77 -2.44
C ILE A 52 15.25 16.22 -3.74
N PRO A 53 16.54 15.82 -3.74
CA PRO A 53 17.14 15.18 -4.90
C PRO A 53 16.32 13.97 -5.37
N SER A 54 16.06 13.90 -6.67
CA SER A 54 15.29 12.81 -7.28
C SER A 54 15.79 12.46 -8.67
N TYR A 55 15.66 11.20 -9.06
CA TYR A 55 15.78 10.78 -10.45
C TYR A 55 14.42 10.88 -11.13
N GLU A 56 14.32 11.63 -12.23
CA GLU A 56 13.16 11.59 -13.11
C GLU A 56 13.42 10.53 -14.19
N VAL A 57 12.52 9.56 -14.34
CA VAL A 57 12.68 8.43 -15.26
C VAL A 57 11.46 8.22 -16.14
N GLY A 58 11.68 7.58 -17.28
CA GLY A 58 10.63 7.23 -18.23
C GLY A 58 10.27 8.35 -19.21
N THR A 59 9.78 7.94 -20.38
CA THR A 59 9.36 8.85 -21.45
C THR A 59 7.86 9.10 -21.47
N GLY A 60 7.08 8.32 -20.69
CA GLY A 60 5.62 8.22 -20.75
C GLY A 60 5.11 7.15 -21.73
N SER A 61 6.00 6.34 -22.31
CA SER A 61 5.62 5.29 -23.26
C SER A 61 6.62 4.13 -23.32
N GLY A 62 6.24 3.03 -23.98
CA GLY A 62 7.13 1.88 -24.22
C GLY A 62 7.45 1.11 -22.93
N TYR A 63 8.64 0.50 -22.88
CA TYR A 63 9.12 -0.19 -21.68
C TYR A 63 10.04 0.72 -20.87
N LEU A 64 9.86 0.74 -19.56
CA LEU A 64 10.73 1.44 -18.62
C LEU A 64 11.55 0.43 -17.83
N THR A 65 12.85 0.65 -17.73
CA THR A 65 13.74 -0.10 -16.83
C THR A 65 14.35 0.86 -15.81
N ILE A 66 14.18 0.53 -14.53
CA ILE A 66 14.81 1.17 -13.39
C ILE A 66 15.78 0.14 -12.80
N ASP A 67 17.08 0.30 -13.08
CA ASP A 67 18.11 -0.61 -12.57
C ASP A 67 18.98 0.11 -11.53
N GLY A 68 18.91 -0.34 -10.28
CA GLY A 68 19.68 0.23 -9.17
C GLY A 68 21.19 0.15 -9.36
N LYS A 69 21.71 -0.74 -10.22
CA LYS A 69 23.14 -0.77 -10.58
C LYS A 69 23.59 0.43 -11.42
N SER A 70 22.65 1.09 -12.09
CA SER A 70 22.90 2.24 -12.96
C SER A 70 22.65 3.59 -12.28
N LEU A 71 22.19 3.57 -11.03
CA LEU A 71 21.79 4.76 -10.28
C LEU A 71 22.66 4.91 -9.04
N ASP A 72 23.10 6.13 -8.73
CA ASP A 72 23.66 6.42 -7.42
C ASP A 72 22.52 6.60 -6.41
N LEU A 73 22.19 5.49 -5.74
CA LEU A 73 21.17 5.43 -4.70
C LEU A 73 21.74 5.70 -3.30
N SER A 74 23.01 6.09 -3.17
CA SER A 74 23.57 6.51 -1.87
C SER A 74 23.07 7.89 -1.48
N ALA A 75 22.97 8.80 -2.46
CA ALA A 75 22.54 10.19 -2.28
C ALA A 75 21.07 10.45 -2.65
N VAL A 76 20.51 9.70 -3.60
CA VAL A 76 19.16 9.93 -4.13
C VAL A 76 18.27 8.74 -3.79
N LYS A 77 17.18 8.99 -3.05
CA LYS A 77 16.25 7.95 -2.58
C LYS A 77 14.87 8.03 -3.19
N LEU A 78 14.63 9.02 -4.05
CA LEU A 78 13.35 9.23 -4.73
C LEU A 78 13.55 9.06 -6.23
N ILE A 79 12.82 8.10 -6.81
CA ILE A 79 12.73 7.87 -8.25
C ILE A 79 11.31 8.21 -8.68
N LYS A 80 11.19 9.14 -9.61
CA LYS A 80 9.93 9.68 -10.11
C LYS A 80 9.67 9.18 -11.52
N VAL A 81 8.58 8.46 -11.70
CA VAL A 81 8.15 7.91 -12.98
C VAL A 81 7.24 8.92 -13.66
N LYS A 82 7.65 9.41 -14.83
CA LYS A 82 6.88 10.35 -15.63
C LYS A 82 5.53 9.74 -16.04
N ALA A 83 4.46 10.53 -15.97
CA ALA A 83 3.13 10.18 -16.48
C ALA A 83 3.14 9.67 -17.92
N GLY A 84 2.19 8.79 -18.23
CA GLY A 84 2.00 8.24 -19.56
C GLY A 84 1.50 6.80 -19.54
N THR A 85 1.55 6.13 -20.68
CA THR A 85 1.09 4.74 -20.86
C THR A 85 2.28 3.86 -21.24
N TYR A 86 2.76 3.07 -20.29
CA TYR A 86 3.84 2.13 -20.49
C TYR A 86 3.29 0.75 -20.87
N LYS A 87 4.03 0.05 -21.72
CA LYS A 87 3.81 -1.37 -21.96
C LYS A 87 4.14 -2.15 -20.69
N GLY A 88 5.37 -1.99 -20.21
CA GLY A 88 5.80 -2.61 -18.96
C GLY A 88 6.86 -1.81 -18.22
N ILE A 89 7.00 -2.10 -16.93
CA ILE A 89 7.97 -1.46 -16.04
C ILE A 89 8.81 -2.54 -15.36
N TYR A 90 10.12 -2.45 -15.46
CA TYR A 90 11.07 -3.34 -14.81
C TYR A 90 11.81 -2.59 -13.71
N ILE A 91 11.77 -3.08 -12.47
CA ILE A 91 12.44 -2.47 -11.31
C ILE A 91 13.38 -3.51 -10.71
N LYS A 92 14.69 -3.29 -10.83
CA LYS A 92 15.66 -4.32 -10.44
C LYS A 92 16.89 -3.80 -9.72
N ASN A 93 17.50 -4.68 -8.94
CA ASN A 93 18.78 -4.47 -8.26
C ASN A 93 18.81 -3.22 -7.35
N ILE A 94 17.70 -2.89 -6.71
CA ILE A 94 17.64 -1.78 -5.75
C ILE A 94 17.88 -2.35 -4.36
N ILE A 95 19.08 -2.13 -3.81
CA ILE A 95 19.45 -2.63 -2.49
C ILE A 95 19.54 -1.45 -1.52
N ALA A 96 18.45 -1.21 -0.79
CA ALA A 96 18.37 -0.18 0.25
C ALA A 96 18.34 -0.80 1.65
N THR A 97 18.13 0.02 2.68
CA THR A 97 18.04 -0.42 4.09
C THR A 97 16.79 0.16 4.75
N ALA A 98 16.35 -0.43 5.86
CA ALA A 98 15.20 0.07 6.63
C ALA A 98 15.36 1.55 7.04
N ALA A 99 16.58 1.97 7.38
CA ALA A 99 16.90 3.34 7.77
C ALA A 99 16.93 4.32 6.59
N SER A 100 17.00 3.82 5.35
CA SER A 100 17.15 4.64 4.14
C SER A 100 16.51 3.96 2.92
N PRO A 101 15.17 3.78 2.92
CA PRO A 101 14.47 3.10 1.83
C PRO A 101 14.49 3.92 0.55
N VAL A 102 14.35 3.26 -0.60
CA VAL A 102 14.17 3.91 -1.90
C VAL A 102 12.67 3.95 -2.23
N THR A 103 12.18 5.09 -2.70
CA THR A 103 10.79 5.27 -3.11
C THR A 103 10.73 5.44 -4.63
N VAL A 104 9.94 4.60 -5.29
CA VAL A 104 9.52 4.75 -6.68
C VAL A 104 8.10 5.30 -6.69
N ARG A 105 7.90 6.45 -7.31
CA ARG A 105 6.67 7.23 -7.20
C ARG A 105 6.27 7.81 -8.55
N ASN A 106 4.97 7.91 -8.82
CA ASN A 106 4.46 8.52 -10.05
C ASN A 106 4.61 10.05 -10.04
N VAL A 107 4.68 10.67 -11.21
CA VAL A 107 4.47 12.10 -11.42
C VAL A 107 3.35 12.23 -12.46
N GLY A 108 2.14 12.55 -12.00
CA GLY A 108 0.91 12.40 -12.78
C GLY A 108 0.50 10.92 -12.94
N GLN A 109 -0.47 10.61 -13.80
CA GLN A 109 -1.00 9.25 -13.96
C GLN A 109 -0.07 8.37 -14.81
N VAL A 110 0.26 7.18 -14.29
CA VAL A 110 1.01 6.13 -14.99
C VAL A 110 0.08 4.95 -15.27
N PHE A 111 -0.16 4.65 -16.55
CA PHE A 111 -0.88 3.46 -16.99
C PHE A 111 0.11 2.38 -17.41
N VAL A 112 -0.18 1.12 -17.09
CA VAL A 112 0.65 -0.05 -17.43
C VAL A 112 -0.23 -1.10 -18.09
N THR A 113 0.08 -1.49 -19.32
CA THR A 113 -0.81 -2.34 -20.14
C THR A 113 -0.43 -3.82 -20.17
N GLU A 114 0.85 -4.15 -19.94
CA GLU A 114 1.33 -5.55 -19.95
C GLU A 114 1.74 -6.04 -18.55
N GLY A 115 2.31 -5.16 -17.72
CA GLY A 115 2.60 -5.46 -16.31
C GLY A 115 3.88 -4.79 -15.79
N MET A 116 4.19 -5.06 -14.53
CA MET A 116 5.41 -4.65 -13.85
C MET A 116 6.17 -5.87 -13.36
N GLU A 117 7.49 -5.85 -13.47
CA GLU A 117 8.36 -6.90 -12.98
C GLU A 117 9.37 -6.33 -11.99
N THR A 118 9.54 -6.98 -10.85
CA THR A 118 10.57 -6.61 -9.88
C THR A 118 11.57 -7.74 -9.69
N GLU A 119 12.85 -7.41 -9.58
CA GLU A 119 13.90 -8.40 -9.35
C GLU A 119 14.96 -7.90 -8.37
N ASN A 120 15.19 -8.64 -7.28
CA ASN A 120 16.24 -8.31 -6.29
C ASN A 120 16.09 -6.88 -5.74
N ILE A 121 14.98 -6.63 -5.04
CA ILE A 121 14.64 -5.31 -4.48
C ILE A 121 14.47 -5.36 -2.97
N ASN A 122 15.25 -4.56 -2.23
CA ASN A 122 15.21 -4.48 -0.78
C ASN A 122 14.92 -3.05 -0.33
N TYR A 123 13.97 -2.90 0.60
CA TYR A 123 13.51 -1.65 1.19
C TYR A 123 13.08 -0.64 0.12
N VAL A 124 12.17 -1.09 -0.76
CA VAL A 124 11.63 -0.31 -1.87
C VAL A 124 10.13 -0.07 -1.67
N ASN A 125 9.74 1.21 -1.71
CA ASN A 125 8.34 1.63 -1.68
C ASN A 125 7.90 2.00 -3.10
N ILE A 126 7.01 1.22 -3.71
CA ILE A 126 6.37 1.55 -4.99
C ILE A 126 5.01 2.17 -4.67
N SER A 127 4.88 3.48 -4.85
CA SER A 127 3.75 4.25 -4.33
C SER A 127 3.10 5.13 -5.38
N GLY A 128 1.79 4.99 -5.56
CA GLY A 128 0.97 5.80 -6.47
C GLY A 128 0.47 7.12 -5.86
N ASP A 129 1.21 7.72 -4.93
CA ASP A 129 0.79 8.92 -4.19
C ASP A 129 1.59 10.18 -4.51
N GLY A 130 2.25 10.22 -5.67
CA GLY A 130 3.12 11.34 -6.04
C GLY A 130 2.39 12.58 -6.53
N ASP A 131 1.09 12.49 -6.78
CA ASP A 131 0.24 13.62 -7.14
C ASP A 131 -1.00 13.63 -6.23
N ALA A 132 -1.21 14.73 -5.52
CA ALA A 132 -2.31 14.86 -4.55
C ALA A 132 -3.71 14.78 -5.18
N SER A 133 -3.82 15.04 -6.49
CA SER A 133 -5.08 14.94 -7.24
C SER A 133 -5.38 13.52 -7.73
N ILE A 134 -4.43 12.60 -7.61
CA ILE A 134 -4.53 11.24 -8.13
C ILE A 134 -4.50 10.25 -6.95
N THR A 135 -5.60 9.53 -6.76
CA THR A 135 -5.69 8.52 -5.68
C THR A 135 -4.76 7.33 -5.91
N PHE A 136 -4.66 6.86 -7.16
CA PHE A 136 -3.86 5.70 -7.56
C PHE A 136 -2.97 6.04 -8.76
N GLY A 137 -1.74 6.43 -8.48
CA GLY A 137 -0.79 6.94 -9.46
C GLY A 137 -0.30 5.92 -10.47
N PHE A 138 -0.35 4.62 -10.14
CA PHE A 138 -0.09 3.52 -11.06
C PHE A 138 -1.39 2.74 -11.28
N SER A 139 -1.83 2.63 -12.53
CA SER A 139 -3.03 1.89 -12.94
C SER A 139 -2.67 0.78 -13.91
N PHE A 140 -3.06 -0.44 -13.58
CA PHE A 140 -2.88 -1.65 -14.39
C PHE A 140 -4.26 -2.08 -14.90
N GLU A 141 -4.52 -1.88 -16.19
CA GLU A 141 -5.85 -2.07 -16.76
C GLU A 141 -5.83 -3.03 -17.95
N ASN A 142 -6.72 -4.02 -17.94
CA ASN A 142 -6.85 -5.02 -19.00
C ASN A 142 -5.57 -5.84 -19.24
N VAL A 143 -4.86 -6.18 -18.15
CA VAL A 143 -3.67 -7.03 -18.21
C VAL A 143 -4.11 -8.49 -18.37
N ALA A 144 -3.72 -9.12 -19.47
CA ALA A 144 -4.13 -10.49 -19.80
C ALA A 144 -3.65 -11.54 -18.78
N PHE A 145 -2.48 -11.31 -18.17
CA PHE A 145 -1.84 -12.22 -17.21
C PHE A 145 -1.63 -11.53 -15.86
N ARG A 146 -0.40 -11.56 -15.32
CA ARG A 146 -0.03 -10.98 -14.03
C ARG A 146 0.27 -9.49 -14.16
N ALA A 147 -0.40 -8.66 -13.39
CA ALA A 147 -0.13 -7.22 -13.37
C ALA A 147 1.22 -6.90 -12.71
N ILE A 148 1.58 -7.63 -11.64
CA ILE A 148 2.91 -7.53 -11.02
C ILE A 148 3.51 -8.93 -10.83
N LYS A 149 4.73 -9.11 -11.30
CA LYS A 149 5.58 -10.29 -11.08
C LYS A 149 6.76 -9.90 -10.21
N MET A 150 6.99 -10.64 -9.13
CA MET A 150 8.08 -10.35 -8.21
C MET A 150 9.03 -11.55 -8.13
N SER A 151 10.31 -11.31 -8.40
CA SER A 151 11.36 -12.34 -8.48
C SER A 151 12.55 -11.99 -7.60
N GLY A 152 13.33 -13.01 -7.25
CA GLY A 152 14.56 -12.84 -6.48
C GLY A 152 14.34 -12.35 -5.05
N LYS A 153 15.43 -11.92 -4.39
CA LYS A 153 15.36 -11.50 -2.99
C LYS A 153 14.52 -10.24 -2.85
N MET A 154 13.53 -10.29 -1.97
CA MET A 154 12.78 -9.10 -1.56
C MET A 154 12.68 -9.03 -0.04
N THR A 155 12.82 -7.83 0.50
CA THR A 155 12.71 -7.55 1.95
C THR A 155 12.29 -6.11 2.13
N GLY A 156 11.31 -5.82 2.99
CA GLY A 156 10.86 -4.45 3.26
C GLY A 156 10.22 -3.77 2.05
N VAL A 157 9.61 -4.53 1.14
CA VAL A 157 8.96 -3.97 -0.05
C VAL A 157 7.54 -3.56 0.28
N VAL A 158 7.13 -2.38 -0.16
CA VAL A 158 5.78 -1.85 0.02
C VAL A 158 5.18 -1.50 -1.34
N LEU A 159 4.03 -2.09 -1.64
CA LEU A 159 3.15 -1.68 -2.74
C LEU A 159 2.03 -0.83 -2.15
N ASN A 160 1.92 0.43 -2.56
CA ASN A 160 0.97 1.36 -1.97
C ASN A 160 0.20 2.18 -3.02
N LYS A 161 -1.12 2.31 -2.86
CA LYS A 161 -1.97 3.14 -3.72
C LYS A 161 -1.82 2.80 -5.21
N LEU A 162 -1.92 1.52 -5.52
CA LEU A 162 -1.96 0.99 -6.89
C LEU A 162 -3.40 0.61 -7.26
N ASN A 163 -3.76 0.78 -8.53
CA ASN A 163 -5.06 0.37 -9.07
C ASN A 163 -4.90 -0.78 -10.05
N PHE A 164 -5.72 -1.82 -9.89
CA PHE A 164 -5.76 -3.00 -10.74
C PHE A 164 -7.18 -3.21 -11.23
N LYS A 165 -7.37 -3.29 -12.55
CA LYS A 165 -8.67 -3.50 -13.17
C LYS A 165 -8.59 -4.48 -14.32
N ASN A 166 -9.48 -5.48 -14.35
CA ASN A 166 -9.54 -6.50 -15.40
C ASN A 166 -8.19 -7.21 -15.58
N VAL A 167 -7.73 -7.92 -14.54
CA VAL A 167 -6.48 -8.69 -14.57
C VAL A 167 -6.81 -10.18 -14.65
N GLY A 168 -6.39 -10.85 -15.73
CA GLY A 168 -6.95 -12.15 -16.14
C GLY A 168 -6.51 -13.37 -15.33
N ASP A 169 -5.26 -13.39 -14.86
CA ASP A 169 -4.68 -14.47 -14.02
C ASP A 169 -4.49 -13.93 -12.58
N TYR A 170 -3.40 -14.24 -11.90
CA TYR A 170 -3.05 -13.64 -10.61
C TYR A 170 -2.79 -12.14 -10.76
N CYS A 171 -3.33 -11.31 -9.87
CA CYS A 171 -3.09 -9.87 -9.91
C CYS A 171 -1.63 -9.53 -9.61
N ILE A 172 -1.11 -10.09 -8.52
CA ILE A 172 0.26 -9.93 -8.05
C ILE A 172 0.76 -11.32 -7.67
N ALA A 173 1.93 -11.72 -8.17
CA ALA A 173 2.48 -13.03 -7.87
C ALA A 173 3.98 -13.00 -7.57
N GLY A 174 4.36 -13.85 -6.62
CA GLY A 174 5.73 -14.31 -6.49
C GLY A 174 6.10 -15.30 -7.60
N GLU A 175 7.26 -15.09 -8.21
CA GLU A 175 7.83 -15.94 -9.27
C GLU A 175 9.06 -16.70 -8.75
N ALA A 176 9.88 -17.23 -9.67
CA ALA A 176 11.13 -17.92 -9.33
C ALA A 176 11.99 -17.12 -8.32
N ASN A 177 12.50 -17.83 -7.32
CA ASN A 177 13.35 -17.29 -6.24
C ASN A 177 12.68 -16.27 -5.30
N ASN A 178 11.34 -16.19 -5.32
CA ASN A 178 10.52 -15.48 -4.33
C ASN A 178 9.29 -16.29 -3.87
N GLY A 179 8.84 -17.27 -4.68
CA GLY A 179 7.87 -18.28 -4.29
C GLY A 179 8.51 -19.63 -3.92
N ASN A 180 7.92 -20.72 -4.40
CA ASN A 180 8.29 -22.11 -4.08
C ASN A 180 9.75 -22.50 -4.38
N ALA A 181 10.52 -21.70 -5.13
CA ALA A 181 11.91 -22.00 -5.47
C ALA A 181 12.93 -21.41 -4.48
N LEU A 182 12.53 -20.48 -3.61
CA LEU A 182 13.44 -19.89 -2.60
C LEU A 182 13.50 -20.79 -1.37
N LYS A 183 14.59 -21.56 -1.21
CA LYS A 183 14.76 -22.44 -0.06
C LYS A 183 14.98 -21.66 1.24
N TYR A 184 14.18 -21.95 2.25
CA TYR A 184 14.39 -21.51 3.62
C TYR A 184 15.34 -22.46 4.35
N THR A 185 16.37 -21.91 4.99
CA THR A 185 17.41 -22.67 5.68
C THR A 185 17.36 -22.49 7.19
N GLY A 186 16.30 -21.88 7.72
CA GLY A 186 16.20 -21.49 9.13
C GLY A 186 16.83 -20.12 9.45
N SER A 187 17.34 -19.40 8.44
CA SER A 187 17.98 -18.09 8.62
C SER A 187 17.19 -16.94 7.99
N ALA A 188 17.32 -15.73 8.53
CA ALA A 188 16.61 -14.55 8.03
C ALA A 188 16.97 -14.20 6.57
N GLU A 189 18.19 -14.50 6.15
CA GLU A 189 18.68 -14.27 4.80
C GLU A 189 17.97 -15.14 3.75
N SER A 190 17.38 -16.26 4.16
CA SER A 190 16.71 -17.24 3.29
C SER A 190 15.19 -17.07 3.19
N ARG A 191 14.61 -16.03 3.82
CA ARG A 191 13.16 -15.73 3.80
C ARG A 191 12.85 -14.30 3.36
N THR A 192 11.60 -14.00 3.09
CA THR A 192 11.13 -12.65 2.74
C THR A 192 10.50 -11.98 3.97
N ASP A 193 11.08 -10.87 4.42
CA ASP A 193 10.59 -10.15 5.61
C ASP A 193 9.91 -8.83 5.21
N ASN A 194 8.88 -8.42 5.95
CA ASN A 194 8.25 -7.09 5.88
C ASN A 194 7.69 -6.70 4.50
N PHE A 195 7.00 -7.63 3.82
CA PHE A 195 6.29 -7.31 2.57
C PHE A 195 4.90 -6.72 2.86
N LYS A 196 4.54 -5.62 2.19
CA LYS A 196 3.28 -4.92 2.43
C LYS A 196 2.52 -4.57 1.16
N ILE A 197 1.20 -4.72 1.22
CA ILE A 197 0.26 -4.26 0.19
C ILE A 197 -0.80 -3.38 0.87
N LEU A 198 -0.74 -2.08 0.57
CA LEU A 198 -1.46 -1.06 1.33
C LEU A 198 -2.29 -0.17 0.40
N ASN A 199 -3.53 0.13 0.80
CA ASN A 199 -4.35 1.14 0.12
C ASN A 199 -4.51 0.92 -1.39
N CYS A 200 -4.54 -0.33 -1.87
CA CYS A 200 -4.70 -0.65 -3.30
C CYS A 200 -6.16 -0.95 -3.65
N SER A 201 -6.52 -0.74 -4.92
CA SER A 201 -7.84 -1.07 -5.48
C SER A 201 -7.73 -2.24 -6.45
N PHE A 202 -8.55 -3.27 -6.25
CA PHE A 202 -8.61 -4.50 -7.05
C PHE A 202 -10.05 -4.67 -7.58
N GLU A 203 -10.24 -4.50 -8.88
CA GLU A 203 -11.53 -4.63 -9.55
C GLU A 203 -11.47 -5.68 -10.66
N ASN A 204 -12.27 -6.75 -10.56
CA ASN A 204 -12.28 -7.84 -11.54
C ASN A 204 -10.86 -8.38 -11.82
N THR A 205 -10.21 -8.83 -10.77
CA THR A 205 -8.84 -9.38 -10.82
C THR A 205 -8.82 -10.79 -10.23
N GLY A 206 -7.84 -11.60 -10.62
CA GLY A 206 -7.49 -12.78 -9.83
C GLY A 206 -6.74 -12.45 -8.53
N PRO A 207 -6.27 -13.48 -7.80
CA PRO A 207 -5.71 -13.33 -6.46
C PRO A 207 -4.34 -12.64 -6.46
N VAL A 208 -3.99 -12.11 -5.29
CA VAL A 208 -2.59 -11.90 -4.91
C VAL A 208 -2.07 -13.20 -4.31
N ILE A 209 -0.95 -13.73 -4.82
CA ILE A 209 -0.41 -15.02 -4.39
C ILE A 209 1.09 -15.00 -4.16
N PHE A 210 1.48 -15.47 -2.99
CA PHE A 210 2.87 -15.62 -2.57
C PHE A 210 3.02 -16.87 -1.68
N GLY A 211 4.27 -17.18 -1.36
CA GLY A 211 4.62 -18.25 -0.44
C GLY A 211 5.28 -19.43 -1.13
N GLY A 212 5.51 -20.47 -0.34
CA GLY A 212 6.03 -21.75 -0.80
C GLY A 212 5.37 -22.91 -0.08
N ASN A 213 6.12 -23.98 0.14
CA ASN A 213 5.61 -25.18 0.78
C ASN A 213 6.65 -25.74 1.75
N LEU A 214 6.16 -26.35 2.84
CA LEU A 214 6.94 -27.23 3.69
C LEU A 214 6.67 -28.68 3.27
N ASN A 215 7.63 -29.28 2.58
CA ASN A 215 7.56 -30.69 2.23
C ASN A 215 7.91 -31.56 3.44
N LYS A 216 6.88 -32.15 4.05
CA LYS A 216 7.02 -33.02 5.22
C LYS A 216 7.89 -34.28 5.00
N ASP A 217 8.00 -34.74 3.76
CA ASP A 217 8.70 -36.00 3.44
C ASP A 217 10.19 -35.75 3.19
N SER A 218 10.56 -34.62 2.57
CA SER A 218 11.95 -34.23 2.36
C SER A 218 12.52 -33.29 3.43
N GLY A 219 11.65 -32.69 4.26
CA GLY A 219 12.01 -31.61 5.18
C GLY A 219 12.35 -30.29 4.47
N GLU A 220 12.07 -30.18 3.17
CA GLU A 220 12.36 -28.98 2.39
C GLU A 220 11.33 -27.89 2.67
N ASP A 221 11.84 -26.73 3.07
CA ASP A 221 11.04 -25.53 3.35
C ASP A 221 11.36 -24.45 2.31
N THR A 222 10.33 -23.86 1.70
CA THR A 222 10.48 -22.92 0.57
C THR A 222 9.51 -21.75 0.67
N GLY A 223 9.88 -20.62 0.08
CA GLY A 223 9.02 -19.44 -0.07
C GLY A 223 8.49 -18.94 1.26
N PHE A 224 9.32 -18.89 2.31
CA PHE A 224 8.90 -18.47 3.64
C PHE A 224 8.82 -16.94 3.74
N PHE A 225 7.70 -16.45 4.24
CA PHE A 225 7.43 -15.03 4.48
C PHE A 225 7.28 -14.74 5.98
N LYS A 226 7.76 -13.58 6.43
CA LYS A 226 7.55 -13.10 7.80
C LYS A 226 7.12 -11.64 7.80
N ASP A 227 6.26 -11.26 8.75
CA ASP A 227 5.82 -9.87 8.96
C ASP A 227 5.10 -9.28 7.73
N VAL A 228 4.25 -10.09 7.09
CA VAL A 228 3.43 -9.67 5.95
C VAL A 228 2.31 -8.76 6.41
N GLU A 229 2.08 -7.65 5.72
CA GLU A 229 0.94 -6.76 5.99
C GLU A 229 0.09 -6.54 4.74
N VAL A 230 -1.22 -6.78 4.86
CA VAL A 230 -2.19 -6.48 3.79
C VAL A 230 -3.34 -5.70 4.40
N ALA A 231 -3.40 -4.40 4.10
CA ALA A 231 -4.33 -3.51 4.78
C ALA A 231 -4.90 -2.39 3.92
N TYR A 232 -6.15 -2.00 4.23
CA TYR A 232 -6.85 -0.87 3.61
C TYR A 232 -7.02 -1.02 2.10
N ASN A 233 -7.00 -2.25 1.58
CA ASN A 233 -7.25 -2.52 0.18
C ASN A 233 -8.75 -2.62 -0.08
N VAL A 234 -9.16 -2.48 -1.34
CA VAL A 234 -10.55 -2.69 -1.76
C VAL A 234 -10.58 -3.77 -2.83
N PHE A 235 -11.26 -4.89 -2.53
CA PHE A 235 -11.54 -5.95 -3.50
C PHE A 235 -13.01 -5.90 -3.91
N LYS A 236 -13.30 -5.73 -5.21
CA LYS A 236 -14.68 -5.61 -5.70
C LYS A 236 -14.84 -6.21 -7.08
N ASN A 237 -16.07 -6.60 -7.40
CA ASN A 237 -16.48 -7.03 -8.75
C ASN A 237 -15.60 -8.14 -9.34
N SER A 238 -15.08 -9.05 -8.52
CA SER A 238 -14.28 -10.21 -8.95
C SER A 238 -15.08 -11.50 -8.73
N PRO A 239 -16.08 -11.82 -9.57
CA PRO A 239 -17.03 -12.91 -9.34
C PRO A 239 -16.38 -14.31 -9.34
N SER A 240 -15.22 -14.45 -9.98
CA SER A 240 -14.44 -15.69 -10.02
C SER A 240 -13.41 -15.83 -8.89
N LEU A 241 -13.29 -14.82 -8.01
CA LEU A 241 -12.27 -14.80 -6.97
C LEU A 241 -12.69 -15.66 -5.78
N GLY A 242 -12.02 -16.80 -5.59
CA GLY A 242 -12.22 -17.65 -4.42
C GLY A 242 -11.55 -17.09 -3.16
N SER A 243 -10.25 -16.77 -3.27
CA SER A 243 -9.47 -16.12 -2.21
C SER A 243 -8.79 -14.88 -2.77
N ALA A 244 -8.89 -13.73 -2.10
CA ALA A 244 -8.30 -12.49 -2.58
C ALA A 244 -6.78 -12.44 -2.38
N ILE A 245 -6.31 -12.96 -1.24
CA ILE A 245 -4.92 -12.97 -0.81
C ILE A 245 -4.57 -14.40 -0.39
N ILE A 246 -3.47 -14.92 -0.91
CA ILE A 246 -2.96 -16.26 -0.59
C ILE A 246 -1.48 -16.15 -0.22
N PHE A 247 -1.13 -16.57 1.00
CA PHE A 247 0.23 -16.80 1.46
C PHE A 247 0.31 -18.20 2.06
N THR A 248 1.08 -19.11 1.47
CA THR A 248 1.08 -20.54 1.85
C THR A 248 2.13 -20.93 2.88
N ASN A 249 3.19 -20.13 3.05
CA ASN A 249 4.23 -20.36 4.04
C ASN A 249 4.64 -19.02 4.69
N VAL A 250 3.94 -18.66 5.77
CA VAL A 250 4.01 -17.31 6.35
C VAL A 250 3.92 -17.34 7.88
N GLN A 251 4.66 -16.43 8.51
CA GLN A 251 4.63 -16.18 9.95
C GLN A 251 4.37 -14.68 10.24
N ASP A 252 3.77 -14.37 11.38
CA ASP A 252 3.59 -13.01 11.91
C ASP A 252 2.87 -12.04 10.95
N TYR A 253 1.83 -12.53 10.26
CA TYR A 253 1.08 -11.71 9.31
C TYR A 253 0.04 -10.81 10.00
N ASN A 254 -0.25 -9.67 9.37
CA ASN A 254 -1.27 -8.71 9.78
C ASN A 254 -2.16 -8.34 8.58
N ILE A 255 -3.32 -8.99 8.48
CA ILE A 255 -4.27 -8.78 7.37
C ILE A 255 -5.55 -8.19 7.94
N HIS A 256 -5.89 -6.95 7.58
CA HIS A 256 -7.02 -6.24 8.18
C HIS A 256 -7.59 -5.12 7.31
N HIS A 257 -8.82 -4.71 7.59
CA HIS A 257 -9.46 -3.55 6.97
C HIS A 257 -9.43 -3.60 5.42
N ASN A 258 -9.74 -4.76 4.82
CA ASN A 258 -9.81 -4.95 3.36
C ASN A 258 -11.25 -5.22 2.89
#